data_AF-A0A7V8W7K7-F1
#
_entry.id   AF-A0A7V8W7K7-F1
#
_cell.length_a   1.000
_cell.length_b   1.000
_cell.length_c   1.000
_cell.angle_alpha   90.00
_cell.angle_beta   90.00
_cell.angle_gamma   90.00
#
_symmetry.space_group_name_H-M   'P 1'
#
loop_
_entity.id
_entity.type
_entity.pdbx_description
1 polymer ?
#
loop_
_entity_poly.entity_id
_entity_poly.type
_entity_poly.pdbx_seq_one_letter_code
_entity_poly.pdbx_strand_id
1 'polypeptide(L)'
;IKPGVHVLSAPVKFRMDGCVKFAYPHGHDELLLIALEDKTLKRTLLRTVPDVAQDGRFLAFQPHQVYRDPQGFSVDTNHDYEMTMVYHHLLHVSDIQHGMGNYLLYMTPGSCQPEAQTAAN
;
A
#
# COMPACT_ATOMS: atom_id res chain seq x y z
N ILE A 1 -6.79 -18.20 -4.16
CA ILE A 1 -6.22 -18.14 -2.79
C ILE A 1 -6.73 -19.35 -2.03
N LYS A 2 -5.92 -20.05 -1.22
CA LYS A 2 -6.42 -21.21 -0.46
C LYS A 2 -7.14 -20.71 0.81
N PRO A 3 -7.92 -21.54 1.51
CA PRO A 3 -8.42 -21.19 2.83
C PRO A 3 -7.29 -20.77 3.79
N GLY A 4 -7.59 -19.80 4.66
CA GLY A 4 -6.65 -19.21 5.61
C GLY A 4 -5.99 -17.92 5.12
N VAL A 5 -4.89 -17.55 5.78
CA VAL A 5 -4.10 -16.35 5.45
C VAL A 5 -3.07 -16.69 4.38
N HIS A 6 -3.05 -15.88 3.31
CA HIS A 6 -2.08 -16.01 2.21
C HIS A 6 -1.39 -14.68 1.98
N VAL A 7 -0.07 -14.73 1.85
CA VAL A 7 0.76 -13.56 1.54
C VAL A 7 1.33 -13.73 0.15
N LEU A 8 1.09 -12.74 -0.70
CA LEU A 8 1.71 -12.64 -2.03
C LEU A 8 2.61 -11.41 -2.04
N SER A 9 3.88 -11.61 -2.41
CA SER A 9 4.84 -10.52 -2.53
C SER A 9 5.53 -10.56 -3.89
N ALA A 10 5.77 -9.38 -4.46
CA ALA A 10 6.45 -9.24 -5.74
C ALA A 10 7.36 -8.00 -5.74
N PRO A 11 8.54 -8.07 -6.39
CA PRO A 11 9.41 -6.92 -6.53
C PRO A 11 8.76 -5.86 -7.44
N VAL A 12 8.97 -4.59 -7.09
CA VAL A 12 8.55 -3.43 -7.88
C VAL A 12 9.79 -2.64 -8.27
N LYS A 13 9.92 -2.31 -9.55
CA LYS A 13 11.00 -1.44 -10.03
C LYS A 13 10.44 -0.19 -10.68
N PHE A 14 10.79 0.95 -10.09
CA PHE A 14 10.51 2.25 -10.69
C PHE A 14 11.51 2.54 -11.80
N ARG A 15 11.02 3.14 -12.88
CA ARG A 15 11.82 3.52 -14.05
C ARG A 15 12.20 5.01 -14.07
N MET A 16 11.77 5.74 -13.05
CA MET A 16 12.09 7.14 -12.83
C MET A 16 12.04 7.45 -11.34
N ASP A 17 12.85 8.40 -10.90
CA ASP A 17 12.74 8.96 -9.55
C ASP A 17 11.49 9.83 -9.50
N GLY A 18 10.72 9.71 -8.43
CA GLY A 18 9.39 10.31 -8.38
C GLY A 18 8.88 10.59 -6.97
N CYS A 19 7.97 11.55 -6.90
CA CYS A 19 7.20 11.85 -5.71
C CYS A 19 5.79 11.30 -5.85
N VAL A 20 5.42 10.36 -4.99
CA VAL A 20 4.07 9.80 -4.92
C VAL A 20 3.27 10.55 -3.86
N LYS A 21 2.22 11.26 -4.30
CA LYS A 21 1.28 11.95 -3.39
C LYS A 21 -0.09 11.27 -3.30
N PHE A 22 -0.41 10.50 -4.32
CA PHE A 22 -1.65 9.77 -4.42
C PHE A 22 -1.37 8.34 -4.83
N ALA A 23 -1.97 7.39 -4.12
CA ALA A 23 -2.03 6.01 -4.54
C ALA A 23 -3.45 5.48 -4.38
N TYR A 24 -3.84 4.63 -5.32
CA TYR A 24 -5.11 3.94 -5.30
C TYR A 24 -4.85 2.43 -5.22
N PRO A 25 -4.49 1.92 -4.02
CA PRO A 25 -4.54 0.50 -3.74
C PRO A 25 -6.00 0.02 -3.77
N HIS A 26 -6.29 -0.85 -4.72
CA HIS A 26 -7.59 -1.43 -4.90
C HIS A 26 -7.52 -2.94 -4.69
N GLY A 27 -8.31 -3.43 -3.74
CA GLY A 27 -8.46 -4.84 -3.46
C GLY A 27 -9.88 -5.31 -3.71
N HIS A 28 -10.00 -6.43 -4.38
CA HIS A 28 -11.23 -7.23 -4.39
C HIS A 28 -10.98 -8.56 -3.68
N ASP A 29 -12.09 -9.25 -3.40
CA ASP A 29 -12.11 -10.68 -3.08
C ASP A 29 -11.08 -11.03 -2.00
N GLU A 30 -11.39 -10.63 -0.76
CA GLU A 30 -10.70 -11.07 0.46
C GLU A 30 -9.29 -10.49 0.69
N LEU A 31 -8.92 -9.47 -0.07
CA LEU A 31 -7.72 -8.69 0.18
C LEU A 31 -7.87 -7.86 1.46
N LEU A 32 -7.06 -8.16 2.47
CA LEU A 32 -7.04 -7.43 3.75
C LEU A 32 -6.06 -6.26 3.73
N LEU A 33 -4.93 -6.41 3.03
CA LEU A 33 -3.84 -5.47 3.12
C LEU A 33 -3.05 -5.43 1.82
N ILE A 34 -2.70 -4.22 1.39
CA ILE A 34 -1.68 -3.93 0.40
C ILE A 34 -0.61 -3.08 1.09
N ALA A 35 0.67 -3.43 0.93
CA ALA A 35 1.80 -2.64 1.39
C ALA A 35 2.88 -2.48 0.32
N LEU A 36 3.44 -1.27 0.23
CA LEU A 36 4.62 -0.96 -0.55
C LEU A 36 5.79 -0.68 0.41
N GLU A 37 6.81 -1.51 0.31
CA GLU A 37 8.01 -1.46 1.14
C GLU A 37 9.21 -0.99 0.32
N ASP A 38 10.02 -0.10 0.89
CA ASP A 38 11.37 0.21 0.42
C ASP A 38 12.34 -0.71 1.16
N LYS A 39 12.83 -1.75 0.46
CA LYS A 39 13.70 -2.78 1.03
C LYS A 39 15.12 -2.27 1.23
N THR A 40 15.55 -1.29 0.44
CA THR A 40 16.86 -0.64 0.55
C THR A 40 16.95 0.15 1.85
N LEU A 41 15.94 0.98 2.15
CA LEU A 41 15.88 1.80 3.36
C LEU A 41 15.15 1.16 4.55
N LYS A 42 14.59 -0.05 4.37
CA LYS A 42 13.84 -0.81 5.39
C LYS A 42 12.68 -0.01 5.99
N ARG A 43 11.83 0.57 5.13
CA ARG A 43 10.67 1.36 5.56
C ARG A 43 9.42 1.02 4.75
N THR A 44 8.27 1.06 5.43
CA THR A 44 6.95 1.01 4.79
C THR A 44 6.62 2.39 4.22
N LEU A 45 6.40 2.46 2.91
CA LEU A 45 5.99 3.70 2.23
C LEU A 45 4.48 3.86 2.23
N LEU A 46 3.78 2.74 2.03
CA LEU A 46 2.34 2.70 2.04
C LEU A 46 1.88 1.38 2.66
N ARG A 47 0.84 1.46 3.47
CA ARG A 47 0.11 0.31 3.96
C ARG A 47 -1.36 0.67 3.99
N THR A 48 -2.19 -0.18 3.40
CA THR A 48 -3.62 -0.05 3.61
C THR A 48 -3.97 -0.56 5.00
N VAL A 49 -4.77 0.23 5.71
CA VAL A 49 -5.21 -0.08 7.07
C VAL A 49 -6.72 -0.30 7.02
N PRO A 50 -7.26 -1.36 7.64
CA PRO A 50 -8.69 -1.44 7.90
C PRO A 50 -9.14 -0.28 8.79
N ASP A 51 -10.41 0.08 8.71
CA ASP A 51 -11.00 0.94 9.72
C ASP A 51 -11.03 0.19 11.05
N VAL A 52 -10.44 0.81 12.06
CA VAL A 52 -10.42 0.31 13.43
C VAL A 52 -10.97 1.41 14.35
N ALA A 53 -11.76 1.01 15.35
CA ALA A 53 -12.17 1.91 16.41
C ALA A 53 -10.96 2.29 17.28
N GLN A 54 -11.12 3.30 18.15
CA GLN A 54 -10.04 3.79 19.03
C GLN A 54 -9.47 2.70 19.96
N ASP A 55 -10.26 1.67 20.27
CA ASP A 55 -9.86 0.51 21.05
C ASP A 55 -9.15 -0.58 20.23
N GLY A 56 -8.89 -0.34 18.94
CA GLY A 56 -8.28 -1.29 18.02
C GLY A 56 -9.25 -2.34 17.46
N ARG A 57 -10.56 -2.26 17.78
CA ARG A 57 -11.56 -3.18 17.23
C ARG A 57 -11.74 -2.94 15.74
N PHE A 58 -11.61 -4.01 14.96
CA PHE A 58 -11.92 -4.00 13.53
C PHE A 58 -13.35 -3.54 13.27
N LEU A 59 -13.53 -2.58 12.35
CA LEU A 59 -14.83 -2.07 11.92
C LEU A 59 -15.17 -2.58 10.52
N ALA A 60 -14.36 -2.22 9.52
CA ALA A 60 -14.58 -2.58 8.13
C ALA A 60 -13.30 -2.40 7.31
N PHE A 61 -13.29 -3.01 6.13
CA PHE A 61 -12.41 -2.57 5.05
C PHE A 61 -13.15 -1.51 4.24
N GLN A 62 -12.52 -0.37 4.00
CA GLN A 62 -13.06 0.61 3.06
C GLN A 62 -13.13 -0.03 1.66
N PRO A 63 -14.23 0.16 0.90
CA PRO A 63 -14.35 -0.34 -0.47
C PRO A 63 -13.21 0.17 -1.37
N HIS A 64 -12.70 1.36 -1.06
CA HIS A 64 -11.58 1.98 -1.74
C HIS A 64 -10.58 2.48 -0.70
N GLN A 65 -9.38 1.92 -0.69
CA GLN A 65 -8.30 2.38 0.16
C GLN A 65 -7.49 3.39 -0.67
N VAL A 66 -7.64 4.68 -0.37
CA VAL A 66 -6.93 5.75 -1.10
C VAL A 66 -5.87 6.32 -0.17
N TYR A 67 -4.61 6.25 -0.58
CA TYR A 67 -3.57 7.04 0.05
C TYR A 67 -3.53 8.42 -0.58
N ARG A 68 -3.60 9.44 0.28
CA ARG A 68 -3.47 10.83 -0.09
C ARG A 68 -2.70 11.54 1.00
N ASP A 69 -1.51 11.99 0.65
CA ASP A 69 -0.67 12.80 1.55
C ASP A 69 -0.14 14.01 0.77
N PRO A 70 -0.35 15.25 1.26
CA PRO A 70 0.20 16.46 0.64
C PRO A 70 1.73 16.46 0.48
N GLN A 71 2.45 15.86 1.43
CA GLN A 71 3.90 15.68 1.40
C GLN A 71 4.27 14.55 0.46
N GLY A 72 3.59 13.41 0.58
CA GLY A 72 3.86 12.21 -0.19
C GLY A 72 5.13 11.48 0.24
N PHE A 73 5.59 10.54 -0.58
CA PHE A 73 6.87 9.85 -0.39
C PHE A 73 7.67 9.75 -1.70
N SER A 74 9.00 9.85 -1.58
CA SER A 74 9.90 9.71 -2.72
C SER A 74 10.21 8.25 -3.02
N VAL A 75 10.28 7.94 -4.32
CA VAL A 75 10.82 6.67 -4.86
C VAL A 75 12.03 6.97 -5.75
N ASP A 76 12.99 6.06 -5.77
CA ASP A 76 14.28 6.17 -6.45
C ASP A 76 14.52 4.92 -7.31
N THR A 77 15.01 5.12 -8.53
CA THR A 77 15.31 4.03 -9.48
C THR A 77 16.36 3.04 -8.98
N ASN A 78 17.22 3.44 -8.05
CA ASN A 78 18.30 2.62 -7.50
C ASN A 78 17.86 1.81 -6.28
N HIS A 79 16.66 2.04 -5.76
CA HIS A 79 16.13 1.29 -4.62
C HIS A 79 15.40 0.03 -5.08
N ASP A 80 15.29 -0.91 -4.16
CA ASP A 80 14.54 -2.15 -4.31
C ASP A 80 13.25 -2.04 -3.51
N TYR A 81 12.13 -2.23 -4.22
CA TYR A 81 10.81 -2.15 -3.62
C TYR A 81 10.11 -3.50 -3.68
N GLU A 82 9.23 -3.73 -2.72
CA GLU A 82 8.39 -4.92 -2.67
C GLU A 82 6.95 -4.50 -2.43
N MET A 83 6.06 -5.00 -3.27
CA MET A 83 4.62 -4.95 -3.02
C MET A 83 4.22 -6.24 -2.31
N THR A 84 3.49 -6.11 -1.21
CA THR A 84 2.94 -7.25 -0.47
C THR A 84 1.43 -7.11 -0.36
N MET A 85 0.73 -8.21 -0.61
CA MET A 85 -0.71 -8.35 -0.50
C MET A 85 -1.04 -9.49 0.47
N VAL A 86 -1.93 -9.24 1.42
CA VAL A 86 -2.38 -10.24 2.39
C VAL A 86 -3.85 -10.52 2.15
N TYR A 87 -4.16 -11.77 1.84
CA TYR A 87 -5.51 -12.25 1.62
C TYR A 87 -5.95 -13.15 2.77
N HIS A 88 -7.26 -13.14 3.04
CA HIS A 88 -7.85 -14.03 4.03
C HIS A 88 -9.14 -14.67 3.53
N HIS A 89 -9.03 -15.94 3.15
CA HIS A 89 -10.16 -16.75 2.73
C HIS A 89 -10.71 -17.54 3.91
N LEU A 90 -12.03 -17.55 4.11
CA LEU A 90 -12.67 -18.26 5.21
C LEU A 90 -12.40 -19.76 5.13
N LEU A 91 -12.04 -20.38 6.27
CA LEU A 91 -11.64 -21.80 6.34
C LEU A 91 -12.72 -22.78 5.86
N HIS A 92 -13.99 -22.40 5.96
CA HIS A 92 -15.14 -23.24 5.63
C HIS A 92 -15.66 -23.02 4.20
N VAL A 93 -15.11 -22.05 3.46
CA VAL A 93 -15.46 -21.80 2.06
C VAL A 93 -14.44 -22.55 1.21
N SER A 94 -14.92 -23.35 0.25
CA SER A 94 -14.10 -24.19 -0.62
C SER A 94 -13.94 -23.62 -2.03
N ASP A 95 -14.65 -22.53 -2.34
CA ASP A 95 -14.64 -21.91 -3.65
C ASP A 95 -13.30 -21.23 -3.89
N ILE A 96 -12.69 -21.51 -5.04
CA ILE A 96 -11.43 -20.89 -5.43
C ILE A 96 -11.72 -19.42 -5.77
N GLN A 97 -11.28 -18.52 -4.89
CA GLN A 97 -11.31 -17.09 -5.14
C GLN A 97 -10.07 -16.62 -5.89
N HIS A 98 -10.28 -15.70 -6.83
CA HIS A 98 -9.25 -15.04 -7.61
C HIS A 98 -8.99 -13.68 -6.96
N GLY A 99 -8.18 -13.65 -5.91
CA GLY A 99 -7.84 -12.36 -5.28
C GLY A 99 -7.24 -11.41 -6.32
N MET A 100 -7.88 -10.26 -6.51
CA MET A 100 -7.42 -9.23 -7.42
C MET A 100 -6.97 -8.02 -6.61
N GLY A 101 -5.70 -7.66 -6.76
CA GLY A 101 -5.15 -6.40 -6.27
C GLY A 101 -4.63 -5.59 -7.44
N ASN A 102 -5.06 -4.34 -7.56
CA ASN A 102 -4.43 -3.37 -8.47
C ASN A 102 -3.90 -2.21 -7.65
N TYR A 103 -2.82 -1.60 -8.13
CA TYR A 103 -2.16 -0.52 -7.45
C TYR A 103 -1.74 0.55 -8.44
N LEU A 104 -2.40 1.70 -8.39
CA LEU A 104 -2.07 2.86 -9.22
C LEU A 104 -1.32 3.88 -8.38
N LEU A 105 -0.13 4.25 -8.84
CA LEU A 105 0.69 5.32 -8.27
C LEU A 105 0.63 6.56 -9.14
N TYR A 106 0.15 7.66 -8.58
CA TYR A 106 0.20 8.97 -9.22
C TYR A 106 1.45 9.70 -8.76
N MET A 107 2.44 9.78 -9.65
CA MET A 107 3.74 10.35 -9.36
C MET A 107 4.09 11.52 -10.27
N THR A 108 4.89 12.44 -9.73
CA THR A 108 5.57 13.49 -10.49
C THR A 108 7.07 13.23 -10.53
N PRO A 109 7.80 13.67 -11.57
CA PRO A 109 9.26 13.53 -11.63
C PRO A 109 9.99 14.20 -10.46
N GLY A 110 11.08 13.56 -10.00
CA GLY A 110 11.94 14.07 -8.93
C GLY A 110 11.48 13.70 -7.52
N SER A 111 12.15 14.22 -6.49
CA SER A 111 11.84 13.92 -5.09
C SER A 111 10.68 14.75 -4.54
N CYS A 112 9.98 14.23 -3.52
CA CYS A 112 9.03 15.02 -2.74
C CYS A 112 9.77 16.16 -2.03
N GLN A 113 9.20 17.37 -2.11
CA GLN A 113 9.72 18.52 -1.38
C GLN A 113 9.50 18.27 0.12
N PRO A 114 10.53 18.44 0.97
CA PRO A 114 10.28 18.51 2.40
C PRO A 114 9.32 19.66 2.66
N GLU A 115 8.39 19.47 3.59
CA GLU A 115 7.52 20.56 4.04
C GLU A 115 8.43 21.74 4.41
N ALA A 116 8.25 22.88 3.74
CA ALA A 116 8.96 24.08 4.12
C ALA A 116 8.59 24.31 5.58
N GLN A 117 9.56 24.12 6.49
CA GLN A 117 9.40 24.49 7.89
C GLN A 117 8.92 25.92 7.85
N THR A 118 7.64 26.14 8.17
CA THR A 118 7.10 27.45 8.40
C THR A 118 7.98 28.04 9.48
N ALA A 119 8.87 28.95 9.08
CA ALA A 119 9.63 29.77 9.98
C ALA A 119 8.60 30.48 10.86
N ALA A 120 8.46 29.99 12.10
CA ALA A 120 7.68 30.65 13.12
C ALA A 120 8.40 31.98 13.43
N ASN A 121 7.85 33.07 12.90
CA ASN A 121 8.07 34.42 13.40
C ASN A 121 6.98 34.74 14.42
#